data_AF-A0A4Y2LD83-F1
#
_entry.id   AF-A0A4Y2LD83-F1
#
_cell.length_a   1.000
_cell.length_b   1.000
_cell.length_c   1.000
_cell.angle_alpha   90.00
_cell.angle_beta   90.00
_cell.angle_gamma   90.00
#
_symmetry.space_group_name_H-M   'P 1'
#
loop_
_entity.id
_entity.type
_entity.pdbx_description
1 polymer ?
#
loop_
_entity_poly.entity_id
_entity_poly.type
_entity_poly.pdbx_seq_one_letter_code
_entity_poly.pdbx_strand_id
1 'polypeptide(L)'
;MKLPVNKVLKDWLARPRNEIILTSGGLGTGITYVVQTCLSFVRNAIQVRMAYAARIANEIEGRTIHSTMQLDWKPGSVLSGIEKDLENEVDVSKCLERSAEFKEVMHCLKKPSILIVDEIGMISFWLLYWIIRYFFDKKKPVLFIGMGDWHQLRPVKSAYNMFLVDCLDKEFETYRIELVENKRFYQMYELVIERLIGFVNTEDEEGLIDYVRETFPVVDDIDESLLTRCTIALAYRNNTVNLYNKYYI
;
A
#
# COMPACT_ATOMS: atom_id res chain seq x y z
N MET A 1 1.08 -1.20 22.79
CA MET A 1 1.62 0.11 23.21
C MET A 1 1.89 0.91 21.93
N LYS A 2 1.12 1.98 21.64
CA LYS A 2 1.29 2.76 20.40
C LYS A 2 2.51 3.69 20.57
N LEU A 3 3.63 3.36 19.92
CA LEU A 3 4.83 4.21 19.92
C LEU A 3 4.75 5.19 18.73
N PRO A 4 4.99 6.50 18.93
CA PRO A 4 5.04 7.44 17.82
C PRO A 4 6.25 7.14 16.92
N VAL A 5 6.08 7.25 15.61
CA VAL A 5 7.11 6.96 14.58
C VAL A 5 8.46 7.62 14.92
N ASN A 6 8.45 8.86 15.42
CA ASN A 6 9.64 9.61 15.81
C ASN A 6 10.44 8.93 16.94
N LYS A 7 9.76 8.31 17.91
CA LYS A 7 10.44 7.61 19.01
C LYS A 7 11.18 6.38 18.49
N VAL A 8 10.53 5.57 17.66
CA VAL A 8 11.18 4.39 17.05
C VAL A 8 12.37 4.81 16.17
N LEU A 9 12.22 5.89 15.38
CA LEU A 9 13.32 6.41 14.57
C LEU A 9 14.51 6.89 15.43
N LYS A 10 14.26 7.59 16.55
CA LYS A 10 15.31 8.01 17.49
C LYS A 10 16.01 6.83 18.14
N ASP A 11 15.25 5.81 18.53
CA ASP A 11 15.78 4.59 19.13
C ASP A 11 16.65 3.83 18.13
N TRP A 12 16.22 3.73 16.87
CA TRP A 12 17.00 3.13 15.80
C TRP A 12 18.29 3.90 15.50
N LEU A 13 18.25 5.24 15.46
CA LEU A 13 19.45 6.06 15.26
C LEU A 13 20.49 5.85 16.37
N ALA A 14 20.03 5.65 17.60
CA ALA A 14 20.91 5.37 18.73
C ALA A 14 21.49 3.95 18.68
N ARG A 15 20.75 2.99 18.10
CA ARG A 15 21.13 1.56 18.03
C ARG A 15 20.70 0.93 16.69
N PRO A 16 21.43 1.19 15.60
CA PRO A 16 21.03 0.69 14.28
C PRO A 16 21.04 -0.83 14.22
N ARG A 17 19.88 -1.41 13.91
CA ARG A 17 19.69 -2.84 13.66
C ARG A 17 18.66 -3.04 12.55
N ASN A 18 18.48 -4.27 12.09
CA ASN A 18 17.41 -4.55 11.13
C ASN A 18 16.06 -4.43 11.85
N GLU A 19 15.26 -3.44 11.49
CA GLU A 19 13.96 -3.15 12.11
C GLU A 19 12.93 -2.81 11.04
N ILE A 20 11.68 -3.15 11.33
CA ILE A 20 10.55 -2.94 10.44
C ILE A 20 9.54 -2.03 11.14
N ILE A 21 9.14 -0.96 10.49
CA ILE A 21 8.02 -0.11 10.91
C ILE A 21 6.95 -0.20 9.83
N LEU A 22 5.77 -0.69 10.19
CA LEU A 22 4.59 -0.70 9.34
C LEU A 22 3.62 0.35 9.88
N THR A 23 3.40 1.41 9.12
CA THR A 23 2.47 2.49 9.48
C THR A 23 1.19 2.36 8.66
N SER A 24 0.06 2.12 9.31
CA SER A 24 -1.27 2.07 8.70
C SER A 24 -2.12 3.27 9.08
N GLY A 25 -3.18 3.50 8.31
CA GLY A 25 -4.23 4.47 8.62
C GLY A 25 -5.11 4.69 7.39
N GLY A 26 -6.34 5.15 7.61
CA GLY A 26 -7.29 5.39 6.53
C GLY A 26 -6.89 6.57 5.62
N LEU A 27 -7.56 6.67 4.47
CA LEU A 27 -7.47 7.85 3.59
C LEU A 27 -7.63 9.17 4.35
N GLY A 28 -6.62 10.04 4.29
CA GLY A 28 -6.69 11.37 4.91
C GLY A 28 -6.13 11.47 6.33
N THR A 29 -5.57 10.38 6.86
CA THR A 29 -4.87 10.38 8.16
C THR A 29 -3.48 11.03 8.14
N GLY A 30 -3.00 11.41 6.95
CA GLY A 30 -1.73 12.13 6.80
C GLY A 30 -0.49 11.25 6.98
N ILE A 31 -0.58 9.92 6.80
CA ILE A 31 0.55 8.98 6.98
C ILE A 31 1.80 9.42 6.24
N THR A 32 1.69 9.63 4.92
CA THR A 32 2.82 10.05 4.09
C THR A 32 3.44 11.34 4.63
N TYR A 33 2.62 12.31 5.05
CA TYR A 33 3.10 13.57 5.64
C TYR A 33 3.85 13.33 6.96
N VAL A 34 3.30 12.54 7.88
CA VAL A 34 3.92 12.22 9.18
C VAL A 34 5.25 11.51 8.99
N VAL A 35 5.30 10.50 8.13
CA VAL A 35 6.51 9.72 7.85
C VAL A 35 7.57 10.59 7.18
N GLN A 36 7.22 11.36 6.14
CA GLN A 36 8.15 12.27 5.47
C GLN A 36 8.70 13.36 6.41
N THR A 37 7.84 13.88 7.30
CA THR A 37 8.28 14.84 8.32
C THR A 37 9.26 14.21 9.30
N CYS A 38 9.02 12.96 9.75
CA CYS A 38 9.97 12.25 10.61
C CYS A 38 11.30 12.00 9.89
N LEU A 39 11.26 11.62 8.60
CA LEU A 39 12.44 11.38 7.78
C LEU A 39 13.25 12.66 7.51
N SER A 40 12.64 13.83 7.64
CA SER A 40 13.33 15.11 7.51
C SER A 40 14.41 15.31 8.59
N PHE A 41 14.26 14.67 9.76
CA PHE A 41 15.27 14.71 10.83
C PHE A 41 16.49 13.82 10.55
N VAL A 42 16.41 12.94 9.55
CA VAL A 42 17.47 11.98 9.15
C VAL A 42 17.84 12.13 7.67
N ARG A 43 17.75 13.34 7.12
CA ARG A 43 18.07 13.65 5.72
C ARG A 43 19.48 13.22 5.27
N ASN A 44 20.42 13.14 6.20
CA ASN A 44 21.80 12.73 5.90
C ASN A 44 21.97 11.21 5.76
N ALA A 45 20.98 10.40 6.17
CA ALA A 45 21.01 8.97 5.94
C ALA A 45 20.78 8.66 4.45
N ILE A 46 21.41 7.60 3.93
CA ILE A 46 21.15 7.14 2.57
C ILE A 46 19.76 6.49 2.56
N GLN A 47 18.80 7.14 1.90
CA GLN A 47 17.42 6.67 1.79
C GLN A 47 17.15 6.09 0.40
N VAL A 48 16.43 4.97 0.35
CA VAL A 48 15.78 4.47 -0.87
C VAL A 48 14.28 4.52 -0.63
N ARG A 49 13.57 5.21 -1.51
CA ARG A 49 12.12 5.41 -1.44
C ARG A 49 11.48 4.77 -2.65
N MET A 50 10.48 3.94 -2.43
CA MET A 50 9.76 3.28 -3.51
C MET A 50 8.26 3.23 -3.27
N ALA A 51 7.52 3.03 -4.36
CA ALA A 51 6.08 2.78 -4.32
C ALA A 51 5.68 1.87 -5.48
N TYR A 52 4.45 1.36 -5.46
CA TYR A 52 3.94 0.51 -6.54
C TYR A 52 3.82 1.27 -7.88
N ALA A 53 3.24 2.48 -7.86
CA ALA A 53 3.00 3.29 -9.05
C ALA A 53 3.90 4.53 -9.14
N ALA A 54 4.19 4.98 -10.37
CA ALA A 54 5.10 6.11 -10.61
C ALA A 54 4.60 7.43 -10.00
N ARG A 55 3.28 7.69 -10.05
CA ARG A 55 2.70 8.91 -9.46
C ARG A 55 2.95 8.97 -7.95
N ILE A 56 2.65 7.89 -7.23
CA ILE A 56 2.87 7.76 -5.79
C ILE A 56 4.38 7.85 -5.48
N ALA A 57 5.21 7.16 -6.27
CA ALA A 57 6.65 7.20 -6.08
C ALA A 57 7.20 8.64 -6.20
N ASN A 58 6.69 9.44 -7.13
CA ASN A 58 7.10 10.84 -7.27
C ASN A 58 6.70 11.70 -6.07
N GLU A 59 5.53 11.47 -5.46
CA GLU A 59 5.05 12.21 -4.28
C GLU A 59 5.98 12.04 -3.06
N ILE A 60 6.71 10.92 -2.99
CA ILE A 60 7.73 10.66 -1.97
C ILE A 60 9.16 10.90 -2.46
N GLU A 61 9.38 11.48 -3.64
CA GLU A 61 10.70 11.67 -4.28
C GLU A 61 11.45 10.33 -4.51
N GLY A 62 10.69 9.27 -4.76
CA GLY A 62 11.16 7.90 -4.94
C GLY A 62 11.07 7.41 -6.38
N ARG A 63 11.10 6.08 -6.54
CA ARG A 63 10.95 5.38 -7.81
C ARG A 63 10.01 4.19 -7.66
N THR A 64 9.54 3.60 -8.76
CA THR A 64 8.75 2.37 -8.64
C THR A 64 9.58 1.24 -8.05
N ILE A 65 8.94 0.25 -7.41
CA ILE A 65 9.61 -0.97 -6.94
C ILE A 65 10.39 -1.62 -8.10
N HIS A 66 9.72 -1.77 -9.24
CA HIS A 66 10.29 -2.34 -10.46
C HIS A 66 11.60 -1.66 -10.88
N SER A 67 11.60 -0.32 -10.96
CA SER A 67 12.79 0.43 -11.37
C SER A 67 13.88 0.50 -10.29
N THR A 68 13.51 0.42 -9.01
CA THR A 68 14.47 0.45 -7.89
C THR A 68 15.22 -0.87 -7.73
N MET A 69 14.51 -1.98 -7.93
CA MET A 69 15.01 -3.35 -7.77
C MET A 69 15.42 -4.01 -9.10
N GLN A 70 15.38 -3.26 -10.20
CA GLN A 70 15.70 -3.71 -11.58
C GLN A 70 14.93 -4.95 -12.01
N LEU A 71 13.63 -4.98 -11.68
CA LEU A 71 12.77 -6.12 -11.95
C LEU A 71 12.21 -6.03 -13.38
N ASP A 72 12.41 -7.09 -14.17
CA ASP A 72 11.74 -7.22 -15.46
C ASP A 72 10.33 -7.79 -15.27
N TRP A 73 9.34 -7.16 -15.91
CA TRP A 73 7.93 -7.54 -15.86
C TRP A 73 7.42 -8.14 -17.18
N LYS A 74 8.31 -8.29 -18.17
CA LYS A 74 7.95 -8.84 -19.48
C LYS A 74 7.44 -10.28 -19.36
N PRO A 75 6.59 -10.73 -20.30
CA PRO A 75 6.20 -12.13 -20.39
C PRO A 75 7.42 -13.06 -20.39
N GLY A 76 7.41 -14.06 -19.50
CA GLY A 76 8.52 -15.00 -19.31
C GLY A 76 9.58 -14.55 -18.31
N SER A 77 9.47 -13.36 -17.70
CA SER A 77 10.31 -13.00 -16.57
C SER A 77 9.95 -13.79 -15.31
N VAL A 78 10.90 -13.90 -14.37
CA VAL A 78 10.68 -14.54 -13.05
C VAL A 78 9.52 -13.89 -12.32
N LEU A 79 9.45 -12.55 -12.28
CA LEU A 79 8.33 -11.83 -11.65
C LEU A 79 6.98 -12.21 -12.28
N SER A 80 6.91 -12.22 -13.62
CA SER A 80 5.68 -12.56 -14.33
C SER A 80 5.26 -14.02 -14.09
N GLY A 81 6.21 -14.93 -13.91
CA GLY A 81 5.96 -16.33 -13.57
C GLY A 81 5.37 -16.46 -12.18
N ILE A 82 6.06 -15.92 -11.17
CA ILE A 82 5.62 -15.95 -9.76
C ILE A 82 4.25 -15.31 -9.58
N GLU A 83 3.99 -14.15 -10.19
CA GLU A 83 2.70 -13.48 -10.11
C GLU A 83 1.54 -14.36 -10.60
N LYS A 84 1.74 -15.08 -11.71
CA LYS A 84 0.74 -15.98 -12.27
C LYS A 84 0.54 -17.20 -11.38
N ASP A 85 1.63 -17.71 -10.85
CA ASP A 85 1.67 -18.91 -10.01
C ASP A 85 1.02 -18.71 -8.63
N LEU A 86 1.06 -17.49 -8.11
CA LEU A 86 0.57 -17.11 -6.78
C LEU A 86 -0.74 -16.33 -6.79
N GLU A 87 -1.31 -16.01 -7.95
CA GLU A 87 -2.51 -15.17 -8.08
C GLU A 87 -3.67 -15.61 -7.18
N ASN A 88 -3.84 -16.93 -7.03
CA ASN A 88 -4.90 -17.56 -6.23
C ASN A 88 -4.38 -18.34 -5.02
N GLU A 89 -3.08 -18.23 -4.70
CA GLU A 89 -2.51 -18.93 -3.55
C GLU A 89 -2.82 -18.16 -2.25
N VAL A 90 -3.35 -18.87 -1.27
CA VAL A 90 -3.75 -18.33 0.05
C VAL A 90 -2.91 -18.89 1.19
N ASP A 91 -2.08 -19.91 0.92
CA ASP A 91 -1.09 -20.38 1.89
C ASP A 91 0.13 -19.46 1.87
N VAL A 92 0.32 -18.73 2.97
CA VAL A 92 1.44 -17.80 3.18
C VAL A 92 2.79 -18.51 3.02
N SER A 93 2.92 -19.73 3.53
CA SER A 93 4.19 -20.46 3.51
C SER A 93 4.54 -20.90 2.09
N LYS A 94 3.55 -21.41 1.33
CA LYS A 94 3.75 -21.78 -0.08
C LYS A 94 4.05 -20.57 -0.95
N CYS A 95 3.39 -19.45 -0.70
CA CYS A 95 3.71 -18.18 -1.37
C CYS A 95 5.18 -17.82 -1.19
N LEU A 96 5.70 -17.88 0.05
CA LEU A 96 7.10 -17.58 0.33
C LEU A 96 8.04 -18.59 -0.32
N GLU A 97 7.77 -19.90 -0.18
CA GLU A 97 8.58 -20.96 -0.79
C GLU A 97 8.70 -20.79 -2.31
N ARG A 98 7.57 -20.64 -3.01
CA ARG A 98 7.53 -20.53 -4.47
C ARG A 98 8.10 -19.21 -5.00
N SER A 99 8.07 -18.15 -4.19
CA SER A 99 8.65 -16.86 -4.57
C SER A 99 10.12 -16.71 -4.15
N ALA A 100 10.75 -17.71 -3.55
CA ALA A 100 12.13 -17.61 -3.06
C ALA A 100 13.16 -17.29 -4.15
N GLU A 101 12.94 -17.76 -5.38
CA GLU A 101 13.80 -17.46 -6.53
C GLU A 101 13.85 -15.95 -6.86
N PHE A 102 12.86 -15.18 -6.39
CA PHE A 102 12.81 -13.74 -6.58
C PHE A 102 14.03 -13.01 -5.99
N LYS A 103 14.64 -13.59 -4.95
CA LYS A 103 15.83 -13.04 -4.30
C LYS A 103 17.04 -12.96 -5.24
N GLU A 104 17.16 -13.88 -6.18
CA GLU A 104 18.30 -13.98 -7.09
C GLU A 104 18.23 -12.95 -8.23
N VAL A 105 17.02 -12.48 -8.58
CA VAL A 105 16.81 -11.51 -9.67
C VAL A 105 16.77 -10.06 -9.19
N MET A 106 16.67 -9.82 -7.88
CA MET A 106 16.61 -8.47 -7.32
C MET A 106 17.99 -7.80 -7.31
N HIS A 107 18.04 -6.56 -7.82
CA HIS A 107 19.25 -5.75 -7.78
C HIS A 107 18.95 -4.28 -7.49
N CYS A 108 19.48 -3.77 -6.38
CA CYS A 108 19.46 -2.33 -6.07
C CYS A 108 20.87 -1.75 -6.13
N LEU A 109 21.03 -0.67 -6.90
CA LEU A 109 22.30 0.04 -7.04
C LEU A 109 22.71 0.80 -5.77
N LYS A 110 21.73 1.15 -4.92
CA LYS A 110 21.94 1.90 -3.69
C LYS A 110 22.07 0.95 -2.50
N LYS A 111 22.85 1.36 -1.50
CA LYS A 111 22.99 0.67 -0.21
C LYS A 111 22.39 1.54 0.89
N PRO A 112 21.05 1.56 1.04
CA PRO A 112 20.39 2.44 1.98
C PRO A 112 20.65 2.04 3.43
N SER A 113 20.56 3.03 4.31
CA SER A 113 20.35 2.84 5.75
C SER A 113 18.87 2.81 6.10
N ILE A 114 18.03 3.46 5.28
CA ILE A 114 16.58 3.50 5.47
C ILE A 114 15.90 3.16 4.13
N LEU A 115 15.03 2.15 4.15
CA LEU A 115 14.18 1.74 3.05
C LEU A 115 12.74 2.17 3.32
N ILE A 116 12.15 2.93 2.41
CA ILE A 116 10.79 3.45 2.56
C ILE A 116 9.95 2.92 1.41
N VAL A 117 8.78 2.36 1.73
CA VAL A 117 7.82 1.86 0.75
C VAL A 117 6.45 2.47 1.04
N ASP A 118 5.92 3.24 0.09
CA ASP A 118 4.56 3.80 0.18
C ASP A 118 3.54 2.91 -0.54
N GLU A 119 2.30 3.00 -0.09
CA GLU A 119 1.14 2.22 -0.53
C GLU A 119 1.36 0.71 -0.51
N ILE A 120 1.88 0.20 0.62
CA ILE A 120 2.12 -1.24 0.81
C ILE A 120 0.84 -2.09 0.83
N GLY A 121 -0.33 -1.47 0.98
CA GLY A 121 -1.63 -2.13 0.86
C GLY A 121 -1.88 -2.72 -0.52
N MET A 122 -1.28 -2.13 -1.57
CA MET A 122 -1.40 -2.56 -2.97
C MET A 122 -0.25 -3.47 -3.42
N ILE A 123 0.72 -3.76 -2.55
CA ILE A 123 1.89 -4.58 -2.86
C ILE A 123 1.69 -5.98 -2.29
N SER A 124 1.90 -7.01 -3.13
CA SER A 124 1.84 -8.41 -2.69
C SER A 124 2.80 -8.65 -1.53
N PHE A 125 2.33 -9.32 -0.48
CA PHE A 125 3.15 -9.50 0.72
C PHE A 125 4.46 -10.24 0.44
N TRP A 126 4.45 -11.26 -0.43
CA TRP A 126 5.63 -12.04 -0.79
C TRP A 126 6.69 -11.17 -1.50
N LEU A 127 6.26 -10.25 -2.35
CA LEU A 127 7.15 -9.31 -3.04
C LEU A 127 7.87 -8.42 -2.03
N LEU A 128 7.10 -7.85 -1.10
CA LEU A 128 7.65 -6.98 -0.07
C LEU A 128 8.54 -7.74 0.93
N TYR A 129 8.16 -8.97 1.29
CA TYR A 129 8.97 -9.86 2.13
C TYR A 129 10.37 -10.07 1.53
N TRP A 130 10.44 -10.44 0.25
CA TRP A 130 11.73 -10.69 -0.40
C TRP A 130 12.56 -9.41 -0.55
N ILE A 131 11.94 -8.27 -0.83
CA ILE A 131 12.64 -6.97 -0.83
C ILE A 131 13.27 -6.69 0.54
N ILE A 132 12.54 -6.93 1.64
CA ILE A 132 13.06 -6.74 3.00
C ILE A 132 14.25 -7.69 3.25
N ARG A 133 14.07 -8.99 2.96
CA ARG A 133 15.14 -10.00 3.08
C ARG A 133 16.38 -9.61 2.27
N TYR A 134 16.22 -9.13 1.04
CA TYR A 134 17.32 -8.71 0.18
C TYR A 134 18.21 -7.66 0.85
N PHE A 135 17.61 -6.66 1.52
CA PHE A 135 18.36 -5.62 2.22
C PHE A 135 18.87 -6.08 3.58
N PHE A 136 18.10 -6.87 4.33
CA PHE A 136 18.45 -7.33 5.68
C PHE A 136 19.57 -8.37 5.69
N ASP A 137 19.72 -9.15 4.61
CA ASP A 137 20.84 -10.09 4.45
C ASP A 137 22.17 -9.38 4.12
N LYS A 138 22.17 -8.05 3.94
CA LYS A 138 23.41 -7.27 3.77
C LYS A 138 24.06 -7.00 5.13
N LYS A 139 25.38 -6.78 5.13
CA LYS A 139 26.17 -6.54 6.35
C LYS A 139 25.82 -5.25 7.12
N LYS A 140 25.08 -4.31 6.51
CA LYS A 140 24.75 -3.03 7.14
C LYS A 140 23.31 -3.08 7.66
N PRO A 141 23.04 -2.60 8.88
CA PRO A 141 21.68 -2.54 9.40
C PRO A 141 20.82 -1.60 8.55
N VAL A 142 19.58 -2.01 8.31
CA VAL A 142 18.59 -1.24 7.54
C VAL A 142 17.32 -1.06 8.35
N LEU A 143 16.83 0.17 8.42
CA LEU A 143 15.46 0.45 8.87
C LEU A 143 14.51 0.35 7.69
N PHE A 144 13.54 -0.55 7.76
CA PHE A 144 12.43 -0.60 6.82
C PHE A 144 11.24 0.19 7.35
N ILE A 145 10.65 1.04 6.52
CA ILE A 145 9.42 1.78 6.81
C ILE A 145 8.43 1.53 5.68
N GLY A 146 7.42 0.72 5.94
CA GLY A 146 6.27 0.52 5.05
C GLY A 146 5.11 1.39 5.51
N MET A 147 4.43 2.03 4.57
CA MET A 147 3.23 2.82 4.84
C MET A 147 2.13 2.55 3.81
N GLY A 148 0.88 2.69 4.24
CA GLY A 148 -0.29 2.53 3.37
C GLY A 148 -1.57 2.35 4.16
N ASP A 149 -2.69 2.27 3.47
CA ASP A 149 -3.99 2.00 4.06
C ASP A 149 -4.33 0.51 3.95
N TRP A 150 -4.79 -0.09 5.04
CA TRP A 150 -5.17 -1.50 5.13
C TRP A 150 -6.47 -1.81 4.40
N HIS A 151 -7.30 -0.78 4.16
CA HIS A 151 -8.54 -0.86 3.39
C HIS A 151 -8.35 -0.53 1.89
N GLN A 152 -7.11 -0.47 1.41
CA GLN A 152 -6.85 -0.30 -0.01
C GLN A 152 -7.31 -1.48 -0.85
N LEU A 153 -7.40 -1.23 -2.14
CA LEU A 153 -7.46 -2.29 -3.14
C LEU A 153 -6.34 -3.29 -2.85
N ARG A 154 -6.71 -4.56 -2.79
CA ARG A 154 -5.74 -5.65 -2.65
C ARG A 154 -4.79 -5.65 -3.85
N PRO A 155 -3.58 -6.20 -3.70
CA PRO A 155 -2.70 -6.39 -4.83
C PRO A 155 -3.41 -7.22 -5.91
N VAL A 156 -3.21 -6.85 -7.18
CA VAL A 156 -3.99 -7.42 -8.31
C VAL A 156 -3.92 -8.94 -8.39
N LYS A 157 -2.77 -9.53 -8.05
CA LYS A 157 -2.49 -10.97 -8.17
C LYS A 157 -1.97 -11.57 -6.87
N SER A 158 -2.56 -11.19 -5.74
CA SER A 158 -2.24 -11.78 -4.44
C SER A 158 -3.42 -11.66 -3.50
N ALA A 159 -3.71 -12.73 -2.76
CA ALA A 159 -4.77 -12.73 -1.75
C ALA A 159 -4.49 -11.74 -0.61
N TYR A 160 -3.21 -11.52 -0.27
CA TYR A 160 -2.79 -10.72 0.87
C TYR A 160 -1.79 -9.61 0.51
N ASN A 161 -1.84 -8.53 1.30
CA ASN A 161 -0.78 -7.54 1.43
C ASN A 161 -0.06 -7.71 2.78
N MET A 162 0.97 -6.92 3.02
CA MET A 162 1.82 -7.07 4.21
C MET A 162 1.11 -6.77 5.55
N PHE A 163 0.01 -6.02 5.54
CA PHE A 163 -0.75 -5.77 6.77
C PHE A 163 -1.52 -7.01 7.25
N LEU A 164 -1.83 -7.94 6.34
CA LEU A 164 -2.68 -9.12 6.61
C LEU A 164 -1.89 -10.38 7.00
N VAL A 165 -0.55 -10.32 7.03
CA VAL A 165 0.31 -11.45 7.35
C VAL A 165 1.27 -11.12 8.49
N ASP A 166 1.66 -12.14 9.26
CA ASP A 166 2.55 -12.05 10.42
C ASP A 166 3.95 -12.62 10.14
N CYS A 167 4.26 -12.97 8.88
CA CYS A 167 5.50 -13.67 8.52
C CYS A 167 6.77 -12.90 8.91
N LEU A 168 6.73 -11.57 8.83
CA LEU A 168 7.85 -10.71 9.25
C LEU A 168 8.00 -10.64 10.78
N ASP A 169 6.89 -10.67 11.51
CA ASP A 169 6.88 -10.52 12.98
C ASP A 169 7.57 -11.72 13.67
N LYS A 170 7.61 -12.87 12.99
CA LYS A 170 8.29 -14.10 13.44
C LYS A 170 9.81 -14.05 13.23
N GLU A 171 10.31 -13.21 12.33
CA GLU A 171 11.72 -13.18 11.93
C GLU A 171 12.44 -11.90 12.35
N PHE A 172 11.73 -10.77 12.43
CA PHE A 172 12.30 -9.45 12.61
C PHE A 172 11.55 -8.63 13.66
N GLU A 173 12.28 -7.73 14.30
CA GLU A 173 11.68 -6.75 15.21
C GLU A 173 10.80 -5.79 14.41
N THR A 174 9.48 -5.96 14.56
CA THR A 174 8.47 -5.26 13.77
C THR A 174 7.55 -4.41 14.66
N TYR A 175 7.41 -3.14 14.29
CA TYR A 175 6.57 -2.15 14.94
C TYR A 175 5.39 -1.80 14.03
N ARG A 176 4.17 -2.09 14.48
CA ARG A 176 2.93 -1.70 13.78
C ARG A 176 2.34 -0.46 14.42
N ILE A 177 2.23 0.61 13.66
CA ILE A 177 1.74 1.93 14.11
C ILE A 177 0.49 2.27 13.30
N GLU A 178 -0.61 2.56 13.97
CA GLU A 178 -1.87 2.94 13.33
C GLU A 178 -2.17 4.41 13.61
N LEU A 179 -2.32 5.20 12.54
CA LEU A 179 -2.82 6.58 12.59
C LEU A 179 -4.34 6.56 12.47
N VAL A 180 -5.01 7.10 13.50
CA VAL A 180 -6.47 7.07 13.62
C VAL A 180 -7.14 8.42 13.35
N GLU A 181 -6.42 9.53 13.51
CA GLU A 181 -6.98 10.86 13.26
C GLU A 181 -7.13 11.11 11.77
N ASN A 182 -8.35 11.32 11.31
CA ASN A 182 -8.65 11.76 9.95
C ASN A 182 -9.01 13.25 9.96
N LYS A 183 -8.42 14.02 9.04
CA LYS A 183 -8.73 15.45 8.87
C LYS A 183 -9.21 15.79 7.46
N ARG A 184 -9.45 14.77 6.63
CA ARG A 184 -9.83 14.94 5.23
C ARG A 184 -11.34 15.11 5.05
N PHE A 185 -12.13 14.54 5.95
CA PHE A 185 -13.59 14.50 5.82
C PHE A 185 -14.26 15.39 6.88
N TYR A 186 -15.44 15.92 6.54
CA TYR A 186 -16.33 16.46 7.57
C TYR A 186 -16.87 15.31 8.41
N GLN A 187 -17.11 15.54 9.71
CA GLN A 187 -17.61 14.53 10.65
C GLN A 187 -18.81 13.73 10.13
N MET A 188 -19.73 14.38 9.39
CA MET A 188 -20.88 13.71 8.80
C MET A 188 -20.50 12.61 7.77
N TYR A 189 -19.42 12.80 7.01
CA TYR A 189 -18.93 11.79 6.06
C TYR A 189 -18.17 10.67 6.75
N GLU A 190 -17.50 10.94 7.88
CA GLU A 190 -16.86 9.90 8.68
C GLU A 190 -17.89 8.88 9.18
N LEU A 191 -19.04 9.35 9.68
CA LEU A 191 -20.14 8.47 10.10
C LEU A 191 -20.68 7.60 8.96
N VAL A 192 -20.80 8.16 7.74
CA VAL A 192 -21.21 7.38 6.55
C VAL A 192 -20.17 6.29 6.26
N ILE A 193 -18.88 6.64 6.23
CA ILE A 193 -17.79 5.71 5.92
C ILE A 193 -17.74 4.59 6.96
N GLU A 194 -17.81 4.92 8.26
CA GLU A 194 -17.82 3.94 9.35
C GLU A 194 -18.99 2.96 9.23
N ARG A 195 -20.17 3.47 8.87
CA ARG A 195 -21.36 2.63 8.68
C ARG A 195 -21.22 1.69 7.48
N LEU A 196 -20.68 2.19 6.36
CA LEU A 196 -20.38 1.36 5.18
C LEU A 196 -19.34 0.27 5.49
N ILE A 197 -18.27 0.63 6.23
CA ILE A 197 -17.26 -0.35 6.70
C ILE A 197 -17.92 -1.41 7.59
N GLY A 198 -18.87 -1.02 8.45
CA GLY A 198 -19.64 -1.93 9.29
C GLY A 198 -20.32 -3.03 8.47
N PHE A 199 -21.08 -2.66 7.44
CA PHE A 199 -21.75 -3.63 6.56
C PHE A 199 -20.78 -4.54 5.82
N VAL A 200 -19.67 -3.99 5.31
CA VAL A 200 -18.63 -4.78 4.62
C VAL A 200 -18.01 -5.80 5.59
N ASN A 201 -17.72 -5.40 6.83
CA ASN A 201 -17.15 -6.29 7.83
C ASN A 201 -18.11 -7.39 8.30
N THR A 202 -19.41 -7.16 8.20
CA THR A 202 -20.46 -8.15 8.53
C THR A 202 -20.96 -8.94 7.33
N GLU A 203 -20.39 -8.72 6.14
CA GLU A 203 -20.85 -9.33 4.88
C GLU A 203 -22.34 -9.09 4.58
N ASP A 204 -22.88 -7.95 5.04
CA ASP A 204 -24.28 -7.56 4.87
C ASP A 204 -24.47 -6.73 3.59
N GLU A 205 -24.51 -7.42 2.45
CA GLU A 205 -24.65 -6.77 1.14
C GLU A 205 -26.02 -6.08 0.96
N GLU A 206 -27.10 -6.68 1.44
CA GLU A 206 -28.45 -6.10 1.34
C GLU A 206 -28.55 -4.82 2.16
N GLY A 207 -28.10 -4.83 3.42
CA GLY A 207 -28.07 -3.66 4.29
C GLY A 207 -27.19 -2.53 3.72
N LEU A 208 -26.07 -2.88 3.07
CA LEU A 208 -25.23 -1.90 2.39
C LEU A 208 -25.96 -1.23 1.21
N ILE A 209 -26.62 -2.02 0.36
CA ILE A 209 -27.36 -1.50 -0.82
C ILE A 209 -28.51 -0.60 -0.36
N ASP A 210 -29.29 -1.04 0.63
CA ASP A 210 -30.42 -0.28 1.16
C ASP A 210 -29.94 1.05 1.78
N TYR A 211 -28.89 1.00 2.61
CA TYR A 211 -28.33 2.21 3.19
C TYR A 211 -27.83 3.21 2.13
N VAL A 212 -27.18 2.73 1.06
CA VAL A 212 -26.71 3.58 -0.04
C VAL A 212 -27.90 4.23 -0.77
N ARG A 213 -28.96 3.46 -1.05
CA ARG A 213 -30.18 3.96 -1.73
C ARG A 213 -30.93 5.00 -0.90
N GLU A 214 -30.97 4.82 0.41
CA GLU A 214 -31.62 5.76 1.33
C GLU A 214 -30.80 7.04 1.54
N THR A 215 -29.46 6.93 1.51
CA THR A 215 -28.56 8.03 1.86
C THR A 215 -28.16 8.87 0.64
N PHE A 216 -28.08 8.25 -0.55
CA PHE A 216 -27.61 8.89 -1.77
C PHE A 216 -28.62 8.78 -2.91
N PRO A 217 -28.71 9.78 -3.80
CA PRO A 217 -29.55 9.67 -4.97
C PRO A 217 -29.02 8.55 -5.89
N VAL A 218 -29.78 7.47 -5.98
CA VAL A 218 -29.54 6.39 -6.94
C VAL A 218 -30.49 6.58 -8.12
N VAL A 219 -29.94 6.59 -9.33
CA VAL A 219 -30.70 6.68 -10.58
C VAL A 219 -30.50 5.41 -11.39
N ASP A 220 -31.57 4.90 -11.98
CA ASP A 220 -31.53 3.66 -12.77
C ASP A 220 -30.82 3.88 -14.12
N ASP A 221 -31.00 5.05 -14.73
CA ASP A 221 -30.36 5.43 -15.99
C ASP A 221 -29.57 6.74 -15.84
N ILE A 222 -28.32 6.70 -16.31
CA ILE A 222 -27.45 7.87 -16.38
C ILE A 222 -27.61 8.52 -17.77
N ASP A 223 -28.21 9.71 -17.82
CA ASP A 223 -28.38 10.48 -19.06
C ASP A 223 -27.43 11.70 -19.16
N GLU A 224 -27.40 12.32 -20.33
CA GLU A 224 -26.59 13.52 -20.61
C GLU A 224 -26.91 14.69 -19.67
N SER A 225 -28.16 14.83 -19.21
CA SER A 225 -28.58 15.90 -18.31
C SER A 225 -27.99 15.74 -16.90
N LEU A 226 -27.86 14.49 -16.44
CA LEU A 226 -27.24 14.16 -15.16
C LEU A 226 -25.72 14.30 -15.23
N LEU A 227 -25.11 13.81 -16.31
CA LEU A 227 -23.67 13.87 -16.54
C LEU A 227 -23.15 15.30 -16.66
N THR A 228 -23.87 16.19 -17.36
CA THR A 228 -23.50 17.61 -17.48
C THR A 228 -23.55 18.38 -16.15
N ARG A 229 -24.26 17.85 -15.15
CA ARG A 229 -24.31 18.40 -13.79
C ARG A 229 -23.21 17.86 -12.87
N CYS A 230 -22.51 16.81 -13.29
CA CYS A 230 -21.44 16.20 -12.53
C CYS A 230 -20.09 16.79 -12.94
N THR A 231 -19.32 17.29 -11.96
CA THR A 231 -17.93 17.71 -12.20
C THR A 231 -16.97 16.54 -12.32
N ILE A 232 -17.34 15.37 -11.79
CA ILE A 232 -16.54 14.13 -11.79
C ILE A 232 -17.50 12.95 -11.97
N ALA A 233 -17.16 12.03 -12.89
CA ALA A 233 -17.80 10.73 -13.00
C ALA A 233 -16.79 9.63 -12.63
N LEU A 234 -17.21 8.68 -11.78
CA LEU A 234 -16.41 7.52 -11.40
C LEU A 234 -17.01 6.28 -12.05
N ALA A 235 -16.18 5.43 -12.64
CA ALA A 235 -16.62 4.15 -13.19
C ALA A 235 -15.62 3.06 -12.84
N TYR A 236 -16.15 1.85 -12.60
CA TYR A 236 -15.35 0.69 -12.21
C TYR A 236 -14.39 0.22 -13.29
N ARG A 237 -14.74 0.41 -14.57
CA ARG A 237 -13.92 -0.02 -15.72
C ARG A 237 -13.33 1.18 -16.45
N ASN A 238 -12.03 1.13 -16.75
CA ASN A 238 -11.34 2.14 -17.56
C ASN A 238 -12.00 2.37 -18.92
N ASN A 239 -12.56 1.32 -19.54
CA ASN A 239 -13.28 1.46 -20.81
C ASN A 239 -14.52 2.37 -20.70
N THR A 240 -15.21 2.33 -19.56
CA THR A 240 -16.36 3.19 -19.28
C THR A 240 -15.92 4.64 -19.08
N VAL A 241 -14.82 4.88 -18.37
CA VAL A 241 -14.21 6.21 -18.22
C VAL A 241 -13.76 6.78 -19.56
N ASN A 242 -13.10 5.98 -20.39
CA ASN A 242 -12.65 6.38 -21.72
C ASN A 242 -13.83 6.74 -22.64
N LEU A 243 -14.94 6.00 -22.54
CA LEU A 243 -16.16 6.30 -23.27
C LEU A 243 -16.75 7.65 -22.82
N TYR A 244 -16.85 7.88 -21.51
CA TYR A 244 -17.32 9.15 -20.95
C TYR A 244 -16.46 10.33 -21.43
N ASN A 245 -15.13 10.24 -21.27
CA ASN A 245 -14.21 11.30 -21.67
C ASN A 245 -14.32 11.62 -23.17
N LYS A 246 -14.61 10.64 -24.03
CA LYS A 246 -14.75 10.87 -25.48
C LYS A 246 -15.99 11.70 -25.85
N TYR A 247 -17.06 11.60 -25.07
CA TYR A 247 -18.33 12.28 -25.37
C TYR A 247 -18.52 13.59 -24.60
N TYR A 248 -17.85 13.77 -23.46
CA TYR A 248 -18.17 14.84 -22.50
C TYR A 248 -16.96 15.68 -22.04
N ILE A 249 -15.74 15.39 -22.49
CA ILE A 249 -14.53 16.21 -22.26
C ILE A 249 -13.91 16.56 -23.62
#